data_AF-A0A8J5JMU9-F1
#
_entry.id   AF-A0A8J5JMU9-F1
#
_cell.length_a   1.000
_cell.length_b   1.000
_cell.length_c   1.000
_cell.angle_alpha   90.00
_cell.angle_beta   90.00
_cell.angle_gamma   90.00
#
_symmetry.space_group_name_H-M   'P 1'
#
loop_
_entity.id
_entity.type
_entity.pdbx_description
1 polymer ?
#
loop_
_entity_poly.entity_id
_entity_poly.type
_entity_poly.pdbx_seq_one_letter_code
_entity_poly.pdbx_strand_id
1 'polypeptide(L)'
;MTMMKQLLVLVALAVSTSARMAGMLPGGSGALQSGFSCIDRPFGYYADVENHCKAFHVCYPVTEEDGTLTETAHFSFICAMMKVVLLLVTVLAAASARMSGRLPGGFHIDPGFSCESRAYGFYADIQNSCSAYHICHPVYDETEQLVEMAHFTFLCGPGTIFDQELLACAHPKKAFPCSESDTIYEHSNLQLLIDWREKNRAQAERRAHTLERAQEEERAQAELRSQANERPQATESEELF
;
A
#
# COMPACT_ATOMS: atom_id res chain seq x y z
N MET A 1 -28.38 -5.96 -18.03
CA MET A 1 -27.88 -7.30 -17.65
C MET A 1 -27.39 -8.16 -18.84
N THR A 2 -27.93 -7.98 -20.04
CA THR A 2 -27.52 -8.72 -21.26
C THR A 2 -26.23 -8.21 -21.90
N MET A 3 -25.96 -6.90 -21.89
CA MET A 3 -24.70 -6.34 -22.43
C MET A 3 -23.46 -6.70 -21.59
N MET A 4 -23.61 -6.84 -20.27
CA MET A 4 -22.51 -7.22 -19.36
C MET A 4 -22.13 -8.71 -19.51
N LYS A 5 -23.12 -9.58 -19.78
CA LYS A 5 -22.88 -10.98 -20.13
C LYS A 5 -22.22 -11.14 -21.51
N GLN A 6 -22.63 -10.35 -22.51
CA GLN A 6 -21.97 -10.35 -23.83
C GLN A 6 -20.53 -9.82 -23.76
N LEU A 7 -20.27 -8.82 -22.91
CA LEU A 7 -18.93 -8.27 -22.70
C LEU A 7 -18.02 -9.28 -21.97
N LEU A 8 -18.52 -10.01 -20.96
CA LEU A 8 -17.75 -11.08 -20.32
C LEU A 8 -17.44 -12.25 -21.27
N VAL A 9 -18.38 -12.64 -22.13
CA VAL A 9 -18.16 -13.71 -23.13
C VAL A 9 -17.16 -13.28 -24.20
N LEU A 10 -17.18 -12.01 -24.63
CA LEU A 10 -16.20 -11.45 -25.56
C LEU A 10 -14.79 -11.33 -24.95
N VAL A 11 -14.70 -10.95 -23.67
CA VAL A 11 -13.42 -10.92 -22.94
C VAL A 11 -12.86 -12.34 -22.73
N ALA A 12 -13.71 -13.31 -22.38
CA ALA A 12 -13.30 -14.71 -22.25
C ALA A 12 -12.85 -15.32 -23.60
N LEU A 13 -13.56 -15.01 -24.70
CA LEU A 13 -13.17 -15.44 -26.05
C LEU A 13 -11.87 -14.77 -26.51
N ALA A 14 -11.64 -13.48 -26.20
CA ALA A 14 -10.40 -12.77 -26.51
C ALA A 14 -9.19 -13.28 -25.70
N VAL A 15 -9.41 -13.76 -24.47
CA VAL A 15 -8.38 -14.44 -23.66
C VAL A 15 -8.11 -15.86 -24.18
N SER A 16 -9.09 -16.52 -24.80
CA SER A 16 -8.90 -17.86 -25.38
C SER A 16 -8.18 -17.86 -26.74
N THR A 17 -8.30 -16.79 -27.54
CA THR A 17 -7.68 -16.71 -28.88
C THR A 17 -6.20 -16.32 -28.84
N SER A 18 -5.70 -15.76 -27.73
CA SER A 18 -4.26 -15.56 -27.52
C SER A 18 -3.51 -16.84 -27.09
N ALA A 19 -4.22 -17.94 -26.80
CA ALA A 19 -3.63 -19.23 -26.44
C ALA A 19 -3.15 -20.09 -27.63
N ARG A 20 -3.19 -19.58 -28.87
CA ARG A 20 -2.66 -20.28 -30.06
C ARG A 20 -1.48 -19.56 -30.70
N MET A 21 -0.41 -19.37 -29.95
CA MET A 21 0.95 -19.31 -30.50
C MET A 21 1.88 -20.07 -29.55
N ALA A 22 1.89 -21.39 -29.71
CA ALA A 22 2.94 -22.24 -29.17
C ALA A 22 4.25 -21.93 -29.93
N GLY A 23 5.30 -21.60 -29.17
CA GLY A 23 6.63 -21.27 -29.69
C GLY A 23 7.70 -21.39 -28.61
N MET A 24 7.87 -22.62 -28.12
CA MET A 24 9.07 -23.22 -27.51
C MET A 24 10.15 -22.31 -26.90
N LEU A 25 10.29 -22.39 -25.57
CA LEU A 25 11.60 -22.37 -24.89
C LEU A 25 11.71 -23.61 -23.97
N PRO A 26 12.91 -24.18 -23.82
CA PRO A 26 13.10 -25.58 -23.45
C PRO A 26 13.27 -25.77 -21.94
N GLY A 27 12.70 -26.87 -21.43
CA GLY A 27 13.13 -27.51 -20.18
C GLY A 27 12.53 -26.94 -18.89
N GLY A 28 11.48 -27.59 -18.41
CA GLY A 28 10.99 -27.41 -17.04
C GLY A 28 9.47 -27.29 -16.95
N SER A 29 8.77 -28.41 -17.14
CA SER A 29 7.42 -28.58 -16.63
C SER A 29 7.42 -28.33 -15.12
N GLY A 30 6.97 -27.16 -14.71
CA GLY A 30 6.65 -26.84 -13.34
C GLY A 30 5.30 -26.17 -13.33
N ALA A 31 4.23 -26.96 -13.25
CA ALA A 31 2.99 -26.45 -12.69
C ALA A 31 3.36 -25.72 -11.38
N LEU A 32 2.88 -24.48 -11.20
CA LEU A 32 2.91 -23.82 -9.89
C LEU A 32 2.45 -24.88 -8.87
N GLN A 33 3.32 -25.29 -7.95
CA GLN A 33 2.90 -26.14 -6.84
C GLN A 33 1.95 -25.28 -6.01
N SER A 34 0.65 -25.45 -6.24
CA SER A 34 -0.39 -24.72 -5.53
C SER A 34 -0.81 -25.51 -4.30
N GLY A 35 0.13 -25.75 -3.38
CA GLY A 35 -0.19 -26.30 -2.05
C GLY A 35 -0.90 -25.27 -1.15
N PHE A 36 -0.86 -24.00 -1.54
CA PHE A 36 -1.49 -22.92 -0.79
C PHE A 36 -3.02 -22.99 -0.85
N SER A 37 -3.64 -23.01 0.32
CA SER A 37 -5.10 -22.98 0.50
C SER A 37 -5.50 -21.89 1.48
N CYS A 38 -6.61 -21.23 1.17
CA CYS A 38 -7.26 -20.22 2.01
C CYS A 38 -8.25 -20.82 3.03
N ILE A 39 -8.36 -22.15 3.12
CA ILE A 39 -9.16 -22.83 4.15
C ILE A 39 -8.57 -22.48 5.53
N ASP A 40 -9.42 -22.08 6.47
CA ASP A 40 -9.09 -21.67 7.86
C ASP A 40 -8.09 -20.50 8.00
N ARG A 41 -7.86 -19.74 6.92
CA ARG A 41 -7.03 -18.53 6.96
C ARG A 41 -7.91 -17.28 7.05
N PRO A 42 -7.55 -16.29 7.90
CA PRO A 42 -8.25 -15.02 7.91
C PRO A 42 -8.10 -14.28 6.58
N PHE A 43 -8.98 -13.31 6.32
CA PHE A 43 -8.83 -12.40 5.19
C PHE A 43 -7.46 -11.70 5.23
N GLY A 44 -6.73 -11.70 4.11
CA GLY A 44 -5.40 -11.07 4.07
C GLY A 44 -4.51 -11.51 2.90
N TYR A 45 -3.27 -11.01 2.94
CA TYR A 45 -2.22 -11.27 1.96
C TYR A 45 -1.18 -12.22 2.54
N TYR A 46 -0.82 -13.26 1.79
CA TYR A 46 0.07 -14.32 2.23
C TYR A 46 1.22 -14.49 1.24
N ALA A 47 2.46 -14.37 1.71
CA ALA A 47 3.63 -14.60 0.87
C ALA A 47 3.74 -16.08 0.49
N ASP A 48 4.06 -16.37 -0.76
CA ASP A 48 4.31 -17.72 -1.24
C ASP A 48 5.75 -18.14 -0.94
N VAL A 49 5.94 -18.80 0.20
CA VAL A 49 7.24 -19.32 0.65
C VAL A 49 7.76 -20.45 -0.27
N GLU A 50 6.88 -21.23 -0.88
CA GLU A 50 7.25 -22.32 -1.80
C GLU A 50 7.87 -21.77 -3.08
N ASN A 51 7.40 -20.59 -3.51
CA ASN A 51 7.94 -19.86 -4.65
C ASN A 51 8.98 -18.78 -4.27
N HIS A 52 9.70 -18.95 -3.17
CA HIS A 52 10.76 -18.02 -2.72
C HIS A 52 10.27 -16.56 -2.57
N CYS A 53 9.04 -16.35 -2.09
CA CYS A 53 8.39 -15.04 -1.96
C CYS A 53 8.27 -14.27 -3.29
N LYS A 54 8.38 -14.93 -4.45
CA LYS A 54 8.20 -14.33 -5.78
C LYS A 54 6.74 -14.24 -6.21
N ALA A 55 5.84 -14.84 -5.43
CA ALA A 55 4.40 -14.76 -5.58
C ALA A 55 3.76 -14.47 -4.20
N PHE A 56 2.54 -13.97 -4.23
CA PHE A 56 1.71 -13.83 -3.04
C PHE A 56 0.28 -14.23 -3.37
N HIS A 57 -0.44 -14.64 -2.33
CA HIS A 57 -1.80 -15.12 -2.39
C HIS A 57 -2.71 -14.18 -1.60
N VAL A 58 -3.91 -13.92 -2.11
CA VAL A 58 -4.92 -13.11 -1.43
C VAL A 58 -6.09 -14.01 -1.09
N CYS A 59 -6.44 -14.08 0.20
CA CYS A 59 -7.65 -14.76 0.64
C CYS A 59 -8.76 -13.73 0.82
N TYR A 60 -9.78 -13.79 -0.04
CA TYR A 60 -10.94 -12.90 -0.01
C TYR A 60 -12.23 -13.71 0.22
N PRO A 61 -13.10 -13.30 1.15
CA PRO A 61 -14.39 -13.97 1.37
C PRO A 61 -15.35 -13.62 0.23
N VAL A 62 -15.97 -14.63 -0.39
CA VAL A 62 -17.01 -14.43 -1.40
C VAL A 62 -18.37 -14.58 -0.72
N THR A 63 -19.18 -13.53 -0.75
CA THR A 63 -20.56 -13.53 -0.24
C THR A 63 -21.53 -13.63 -1.42
N GLU A 64 -22.44 -14.61 -1.39
CA GLU A 64 -23.59 -14.66 -2.31
C GLU A 64 -24.69 -13.64 -1.93
N GLU A 65 -25.71 -13.46 -2.77
CA GLU A 65 -26.81 -12.50 -2.56
C GLU A 65 -27.60 -12.73 -1.25
N ASP A 66 -27.48 -13.94 -0.70
CA ASP A 66 -28.14 -14.46 0.49
C ASP A 66 -27.37 -14.14 1.79
N GLY A 67 -26.16 -13.57 1.68
CA GLY A 67 -25.27 -13.30 2.81
C GLY A 67 -24.55 -14.53 3.37
N THR A 68 -24.71 -15.71 2.78
CA THR A 68 -23.94 -16.92 3.10
C THR A 68 -22.51 -16.81 2.59
N LEU A 69 -21.55 -17.13 3.48
CA LEU A 69 -20.13 -17.21 3.15
C LEU A 69 -19.89 -18.50 2.35
N THR A 70 -19.49 -18.34 1.10
CA THR A 70 -18.97 -19.44 0.26
C THR A 70 -17.48 -19.24 0.00
N GLU A 71 -16.79 -20.32 -0.36
CA GLU A 71 -15.33 -20.50 -0.34
C GLU A 71 -14.48 -19.30 -0.77
N THR A 72 -13.31 -19.22 -0.15
CA THR A 72 -12.28 -18.20 -0.39
C THR A 72 -11.68 -18.36 -1.79
N ALA A 73 -11.94 -17.39 -2.67
CA ALA A 73 -11.33 -17.35 -3.99
C ALA A 73 -9.80 -17.17 -3.86
N HIS A 74 -9.05 -17.97 -4.61
CA HIS A 74 -7.58 -17.93 -4.64
C HIS A 74 -7.11 -17.28 -5.94
N PHE A 75 -6.32 -16.21 -5.83
CA PHE A 75 -5.68 -15.57 -6.97
C PHE A 75 -4.16 -15.59 -6.76
N SER A 76 -3.43 -16.22 -7.68
CA SER A 76 -1.97 -16.21 -7.71
C SER A 76 -1.47 -15.13 -8.67
N PHE A 77 -0.78 -14.13 -8.13
CA PHE A 77 -0.17 -13.06 -8.94
C PHE A 77 1.35 -13.21 -8.95
N ILE A 78 1.93 -13.35 -10.14
CA ILE A 78 3.37 -13.31 -10.34
C ILE A 78 3.79 -11.83 -10.38
N CYS A 79 4.75 -11.42 -9.54
CA CYS A 79 5.22 -10.03 -9.41
C CYS A 79 5.57 -9.33 -10.74
N ALA A 80 5.92 -10.07 -11.80
CA ALA A 80 6.30 -9.51 -13.09
C ALA A 80 5.13 -9.02 -13.96
N MET A 81 3.89 -9.50 -13.73
CA MET A 81 2.72 -9.15 -14.57
C MET A 81 1.96 -7.91 -14.06
N MET A 82 2.29 -7.43 -12.87
CA MET A 82 1.59 -6.33 -12.21
C MET A 82 1.76 -4.99 -12.95
N LYS A 83 2.86 -4.80 -13.67
CA LYS A 83 3.10 -3.56 -14.45
C LYS A 83 2.22 -3.43 -15.69
N VAL A 84 1.93 -4.54 -16.37
CA VAL A 84 1.17 -4.53 -17.64
C VAL A 84 -0.33 -4.46 -17.37
N VAL A 85 -0.81 -5.20 -16.36
CA VAL A 85 -2.23 -5.18 -15.97
C VAL A 85 -2.61 -3.83 -15.34
N LEU A 86 -1.74 -3.24 -14.51
CA LEU A 86 -1.98 -1.92 -13.92
C LEU A 86 -2.08 -0.82 -15.00
N LEU A 87 -1.23 -0.89 -16.04
CA LEU A 87 -1.30 0.03 -17.20
C LEU A 87 -2.60 -0.10 -18.00
N LEU A 88 -3.14 -1.30 -18.14
CA LEU A 88 -4.39 -1.54 -18.86
C LEU A 88 -5.63 -1.15 -18.03
N VAL A 89 -5.60 -1.37 -16.72
CA VAL A 89 -6.68 -1.01 -15.80
C VAL A 89 -6.75 0.51 -15.59
N THR A 90 -5.62 1.22 -15.51
CA THR A 90 -5.61 2.70 -15.37
C THR A 90 -6.19 3.40 -16.61
N VAL A 91 -5.97 2.85 -17.81
CA VAL A 91 -6.55 3.36 -19.06
C VAL A 91 -8.07 3.18 -19.10
N LEU A 92 -8.62 2.14 -18.45
CA LEU A 92 -10.07 1.87 -18.40
C LEU A 92 -10.79 2.55 -17.22
N ALA A 93 -10.12 2.77 -16.08
CA ALA A 93 -10.72 3.36 -14.89
C ALA A 93 -10.86 4.90 -14.93
N ALA A 94 -10.23 5.57 -15.90
CA ALA A 94 -10.31 7.03 -16.06
C ALA A 94 -11.71 7.55 -16.42
N ALA A 95 -12.71 6.68 -16.65
CA ALA A 95 -14.07 7.06 -17.04
C ALA A 95 -15.12 7.02 -15.91
N SER A 96 -14.79 6.65 -14.67
CA SER A 96 -15.81 6.45 -13.61
C SER A 96 -15.54 7.14 -12.27
N ALA A 97 -14.65 8.13 -12.21
CA ALA A 97 -14.37 8.82 -10.95
C ALA A 97 -15.40 9.91 -10.62
N ARG A 98 -16.59 9.54 -10.12
CA ARG A 98 -17.37 10.34 -9.14
C ARG A 98 -18.36 9.45 -8.36
N MET A 99 -18.03 9.15 -7.11
CA MET A 99 -18.86 9.29 -5.90
C MET A 99 -18.14 8.59 -4.74
N SER A 100 -17.52 9.32 -3.81
CA SER A 100 -16.90 8.68 -2.64
C SER A 100 -17.55 9.20 -1.36
N GLY A 101 -18.37 8.33 -0.77
CA GLY A 101 -19.01 8.49 0.54
C GLY A 101 -19.57 7.16 1.07
N ARG A 102 -19.18 6.03 0.45
CA ARG A 102 -19.71 4.70 0.77
C ARG A 102 -18.54 3.75 1.01
N LEU A 103 -18.27 3.46 2.27
CA LEU A 103 -17.29 2.45 2.65
C LEU A 103 -17.85 1.05 2.36
N PRO A 104 -16.99 0.05 2.09
CA PRO A 104 -17.42 -1.34 2.00
C PRO A 104 -18.18 -1.71 3.29
N GLY A 105 -19.44 -2.12 3.14
CA GLY A 105 -20.39 -2.29 4.26
C GLY A 105 -21.59 -1.34 4.24
N GLY A 106 -21.66 -0.39 3.30
CA GLY A 106 -22.86 0.45 3.09
C GLY A 106 -23.06 1.56 4.13
N PHE A 107 -22.05 1.82 4.97
CA PHE A 107 -22.07 2.91 5.93
C PHE A 107 -21.94 4.26 5.22
N HIS A 108 -22.86 5.19 5.56
CA HIS A 108 -22.86 6.57 5.06
C HIS A 108 -22.19 7.45 6.11
N ILE A 109 -21.08 8.09 5.71
CA ILE A 109 -20.38 9.07 6.55
C ILE A 109 -20.68 10.45 6.01
N ASP A 110 -21.06 11.37 6.90
CA ASP A 110 -21.15 12.78 6.55
C ASP A 110 -19.73 13.34 6.29
N PRO A 111 -19.44 13.88 5.10
CA PRO A 111 -18.07 14.19 4.66
C PRO A 111 -17.49 15.48 5.27
N GLY A 112 -18.07 16.02 6.35
CA GLY A 112 -17.74 17.35 6.86
C GLY A 112 -16.43 17.44 7.64
N PHE A 113 -15.80 16.31 7.97
CA PHE A 113 -14.48 16.30 8.60
C PHE A 113 -13.37 16.60 7.59
N SER A 114 -12.39 17.42 7.98
CA SER A 114 -11.19 17.73 7.19
C SER A 114 -9.94 17.75 8.06
N CYS A 115 -8.83 17.26 7.51
CA CYS A 115 -7.50 17.38 8.14
C CYS A 115 -6.85 18.76 7.95
N GLU A 116 -7.51 19.69 7.26
CA GLU A 116 -7.01 21.05 7.09
C GLU A 116 -6.78 21.71 8.45
N SER A 117 -5.61 22.34 8.61
CA SER A 117 -5.18 23.01 9.84
C SER A 117 -5.12 22.12 11.09
N ARG A 118 -5.05 20.78 10.93
CA ARG A 118 -4.87 19.83 12.02
C ARG A 118 -3.45 19.26 12.01
N ALA A 119 -2.94 18.97 13.20
CA ALA A 119 -1.65 18.33 13.37
C ALA A 119 -1.69 16.82 13.02
N TYR A 120 -0.55 16.15 13.13
CA TYR A 120 -0.53 14.69 13.13
C TYR A 120 -1.31 14.16 14.33
N GLY A 121 -2.29 13.28 14.10
CA GLY A 121 -3.11 12.76 15.19
C GLY A 121 -4.36 12.00 14.73
N PHE A 122 -5.14 11.60 15.73
CA PHE A 122 -6.44 10.94 15.61
C PHE A 122 -7.53 11.89 16.07
N TYR A 123 -8.65 11.89 15.37
CA TYR A 123 -9.73 12.84 15.57
C TYR A 123 -11.08 12.13 15.52
N ALA A 124 -11.85 12.23 16.58
CA ALA A 124 -13.22 11.76 16.65
C ALA A 124 -14.09 12.49 15.61
N ASP A 125 -14.99 11.77 14.95
CA ASP A 125 -15.95 12.41 14.06
C ASP A 125 -17.25 12.71 14.81
N ILE A 126 -17.34 13.90 15.40
CA ILE A 126 -18.53 14.33 16.16
C ILE A 126 -19.77 14.40 15.27
N GLN A 127 -19.62 14.73 13.98
CA GLN A 127 -20.75 14.80 13.04
C GLN A 127 -21.34 13.41 12.80
N ASN A 128 -20.49 12.39 12.79
CA ASN A 128 -20.89 10.99 12.67
C ASN A 128 -21.00 10.29 14.03
N SER A 129 -21.35 11.02 15.10
CA SER A 129 -21.58 10.49 16.46
C SER A 129 -20.41 9.64 17.00
N CYS A 130 -19.17 9.98 16.61
CA CYS A 130 -17.93 9.27 16.94
C CYS A 130 -17.94 7.78 16.55
N SER A 131 -18.86 7.36 15.69
CA SER A 131 -18.84 6.02 15.08
C SER A 131 -17.73 5.87 14.05
N ALA A 132 -17.27 7.01 13.51
CA ALA A 132 -16.08 7.15 12.71
C ALA A 132 -15.02 7.98 13.44
N TYR A 133 -13.76 7.79 13.06
CA TYR A 133 -12.65 8.65 13.44
C TYR A 133 -11.69 8.78 12.27
N HIS A 134 -10.85 9.80 12.32
CA HIS A 134 -9.93 10.13 11.26
C HIS A 134 -8.51 10.21 11.75
N ILE A 135 -7.57 9.86 10.87
CA ILE A 135 -6.14 10.09 11.09
C ILE A 135 -5.67 11.12 10.09
N CYS A 136 -5.04 12.18 10.60
CA CYS A 136 -4.36 13.18 9.79
C CYS A 136 -2.86 12.88 9.82
N HIS A 137 -2.27 12.59 8.65
CA HIS A 137 -0.87 12.21 8.53
C HIS A 137 -0.14 13.16 7.58
N PRO A 138 0.85 13.94 8.07
CA PRO A 138 1.60 14.84 7.21
C PRO A 138 2.55 14.06 6.30
N VAL A 139 2.47 14.31 4.99
CA VAL A 139 3.32 13.71 3.98
C VAL A 139 4.31 14.76 3.49
N TYR A 140 5.60 14.45 3.59
CA TYR A 140 6.68 15.32 3.16
C TYR A 140 7.35 14.77 1.91
N ASP A 141 7.86 15.66 1.07
CA ASP A 141 8.72 15.27 -0.04
C ASP A 141 10.18 15.03 0.42
N GLU A 142 11.07 14.78 -0.53
CA GLU A 142 12.49 14.59 -0.30
C GLU A 142 13.21 15.84 0.25
N THR A 143 12.57 17.01 0.12
CA THR A 143 13.09 18.32 0.58
C THR A 143 12.49 18.76 1.92
N GLU A 144 11.79 17.84 2.61
CA GLU A 144 11.11 18.10 3.89
C GLU A 144 10.02 19.19 3.79
N GLN A 145 9.49 19.44 2.60
CA GLN A 145 8.34 20.31 2.42
C GLN A 145 7.06 19.50 2.60
N LEU A 146 6.10 20.05 3.35
CA LEU A 146 4.79 19.43 3.52
C LEU A 146 4.06 19.46 2.17
N VAL A 147 3.81 18.29 1.60
CA VAL A 147 3.09 18.13 0.33
C VAL A 147 1.60 18.06 0.58
N GLU A 148 1.19 17.23 1.53
CA GLU A 148 -0.22 17.02 1.85
C GLU A 148 -0.42 16.56 3.30
N MET A 149 -1.63 16.75 3.81
CA MET A 149 -2.12 16.10 5.01
C MET A 149 -3.01 14.94 4.59
N ALA A 150 -2.43 13.74 4.50
CA ALA A 150 -3.17 12.54 4.15
C ALA A 150 -4.27 12.28 5.19
N HIS A 151 -5.49 12.08 4.70
CA HIS A 151 -6.69 11.89 5.51
C HIS A 151 -7.16 10.45 5.38
N PHE A 152 -7.17 9.73 6.50
CA PHE A 152 -7.69 8.37 6.58
C PHE A 152 -8.93 8.35 7.46
N THR A 153 -9.93 7.56 7.07
CA THR A 153 -11.17 7.40 7.85
C THR A 153 -11.34 5.95 8.26
N PHE A 154 -11.70 5.75 9.51
CA PHE A 154 -11.89 4.45 10.12
C PHE A 154 -13.24 4.40 10.84
N LEU A 155 -13.79 3.20 10.96
CA LEU A 155 -15.05 2.94 11.65
C LEU A 155 -14.76 2.16 12.93
N CYS A 156 -15.43 2.54 14.00
CA CYS A 156 -15.51 1.72 15.19
C CYS A 156 -16.43 0.52 14.97
N GLY A 157 -16.15 -0.58 15.68
CA GLY A 157 -16.98 -1.78 15.61
C GLY A 157 -18.40 -1.53 16.14
N PRO A 158 -19.38 -2.38 15.80
CA PRO A 158 -20.77 -2.22 16.25
C PRO A 158 -20.87 -2.05 17.77
N GLY A 159 -21.60 -1.01 18.20
CA GLY A 159 -21.80 -0.71 19.63
C GLY A 159 -20.64 -0.01 20.33
N THR A 160 -19.60 0.42 19.59
CA THR A 160 -18.49 1.21 20.12
C THR A 160 -18.41 2.58 19.44
N ILE A 161 -17.81 3.54 20.14
CA ILE A 161 -17.51 4.88 19.63
C ILE A 161 -16.03 5.20 19.89
N PHE A 162 -15.47 6.10 19.11
CA PHE A 162 -14.09 6.54 19.29
C PHE A 162 -13.97 7.38 20.56
N ASP A 163 -13.15 6.92 21.49
CA ASP A 163 -12.75 7.66 22.66
C ASP A 163 -11.52 8.50 22.30
N GLN A 164 -11.69 9.82 22.29
CA GLN A 164 -10.62 10.75 21.93
C GLN A 164 -9.51 10.83 22.99
N GLU A 165 -9.78 10.54 24.26
CA GLU A 165 -8.77 10.55 25.32
C GLU A 165 -7.89 9.29 25.23
N LEU A 166 -8.51 8.13 25.00
CA LEU A 166 -7.81 6.85 24.84
C LEU A 166 -7.25 6.62 23.43
N LEU A 167 -7.67 7.44 22.46
CA LEU A 167 -7.37 7.29 21.03
C LEU A 167 -7.72 5.90 20.49
N ALA A 168 -8.83 5.33 20.96
CA ALA A 168 -9.27 3.98 20.64
C ALA A 168 -10.80 3.86 20.69
N CYS A 169 -11.36 2.86 20.01
CA CYS A 169 -12.79 2.58 20.13
C CYS A 169 -13.12 1.97 21.49
N ALA A 170 -14.10 2.54 22.19
CA ALA A 170 -14.57 2.09 23.49
C ALA A 170 -16.10 2.00 23.53
N HIS A 171 -16.61 1.33 24.56
CA HIS A 171 -18.06 1.29 24.79
C HIS A 171 -18.54 2.69 25.21
N PRO A 172 -19.67 3.22 24.69
CA PRO A 172 -20.10 4.60 24.92
C PRO A 172 -20.19 5.06 26.38
N LYS A 173 -20.49 4.12 27.30
CA LYS A 173 -20.54 4.37 28.75
C LYS A 173 -19.19 4.56 29.43
N LYS A 174 -18.10 4.17 28.77
CA LYS A 174 -16.72 4.27 29.26
C LYS A 174 -15.88 5.23 28.44
N ALA A 175 -16.36 5.59 27.26
CA ALA A 175 -15.69 6.51 26.37
C ALA A 175 -15.80 7.95 26.90
N PHE A 176 -14.80 8.77 26.63
CA PHE A 176 -14.90 10.22 26.74
C PHE A 176 -16.14 10.74 25.96
N PRO A 177 -16.88 11.76 26.46
CA PRO A 177 -18.07 12.27 25.79
C PRO A 177 -17.80 12.70 24.34
N CYS A 178 -18.48 12.06 23.39
CA CYS A 178 -18.31 12.33 21.95
C CYS A 178 -18.51 13.82 21.60
N SER A 179 -19.52 14.46 22.18
CA SER A 179 -19.84 15.87 21.95
C SER A 179 -18.78 16.86 22.44
N GLU A 180 -17.85 16.41 23.28
CA GLU A 180 -16.78 17.24 23.85
C GLU A 180 -15.40 16.85 23.28
N SER A 181 -15.34 15.85 22.39
CA SER A 181 -14.08 15.27 21.93
C SER A 181 -13.17 16.29 21.25
N ASP A 182 -13.73 17.28 20.56
CA ASP A 182 -13.00 18.36 19.90
C ASP A 182 -12.21 19.24 20.88
N THR A 183 -12.69 19.36 22.13
CA THR A 183 -12.02 20.16 23.16
C THR A 183 -10.67 19.58 23.58
N ILE A 184 -10.43 18.28 23.34
CA ILE A 184 -9.22 17.58 23.75
C ILE A 184 -8.35 17.09 22.58
N TYR A 185 -8.64 17.49 21.33
CA TYR A 185 -7.84 17.08 20.17
C TYR A 185 -6.36 17.43 20.30
N GLU A 186 -6.03 18.64 20.74
CA GLU A 186 -4.63 19.06 20.89
C GLU A 186 -3.93 18.28 22.01
N HIS A 187 -4.61 18.12 23.15
CA HIS A 187 -4.01 17.45 24.30
C HIS A 187 -3.78 15.96 24.06
N SER A 188 -4.80 15.26 23.55
CA SER A 188 -4.73 13.82 23.28
C SER A 188 -3.71 13.47 22.20
N ASN A 189 -3.51 14.34 21.19
CA ASN A 189 -2.56 14.12 20.11
C ASN A 189 -1.15 14.66 20.37
N LEU A 190 -0.93 15.42 21.46
CA LEU A 190 0.35 16.12 21.70
C LEU A 190 1.55 15.17 21.70
N GLN A 191 1.44 14.04 22.41
CA GLN A 191 2.55 13.09 22.49
C GLN A 191 2.81 12.42 21.14
N LEU A 192 1.75 12.10 20.38
CA LEU A 192 1.88 11.55 19.04
C LEU A 192 2.64 12.50 18.11
N LEU A 193 2.34 13.80 18.20
CA LEU A 193 3.00 14.83 17.41
C LEU A 193 4.49 14.96 17.76
N ILE A 194 4.84 14.94 19.05
CA ILE A 194 6.24 15.00 19.51
C ILE A 194 7.01 13.78 19.00
N ASP A 195 6.50 12.58 19.27
CA ASP A 195 7.13 11.32 18.86
C ASP A 195 7.33 11.25 17.34
N TRP A 196 6.33 11.70 16.58
CA TRP A 196 6.38 11.75 15.12
C TRP A 196 7.48 12.72 14.66
N ARG A 197 7.58 13.93 15.23
CA ARG A 197 8.61 14.91 14.86
C ARG A 197 10.02 14.39 15.14
N GLU A 198 10.23 13.77 16.28
CA GLU A 198 11.53 13.21 16.66
C GLU A 198 11.95 12.06 15.73
N LYS A 199 11.04 11.12 15.47
CA LYS A 199 11.31 9.98 14.56
C LYS A 199 11.64 10.45 13.15
N ASN A 200 10.90 11.41 12.62
CA ASN A 200 11.13 11.93 11.27
C ASN A 200 12.44 12.70 11.17
N ARG A 201 12.79 13.52 12.17
CA ARG A 201 14.09 14.19 12.23
C ARG A 201 15.23 13.18 12.25
N ALA A 202 15.16 12.19 13.13
CA ALA A 202 16.20 11.17 13.23
C ALA A 202 16.32 10.34 11.94
N GLN A 203 15.21 10.14 11.22
CA GLN A 203 15.21 9.46 9.92
C GLN A 203 15.82 10.32 8.81
N ALA A 204 15.54 11.63 8.80
CA ALA A 204 16.16 12.57 7.87
C ALA A 204 17.68 12.63 8.06
N GLU A 205 18.15 12.74 9.30
CA GLU A 205 19.59 12.73 9.64
C GLU A 205 20.27 11.43 9.18
N ARG A 206 19.64 10.26 9.43
CA ARG A 206 20.17 8.97 8.94
C ARG A 206 20.24 8.90 7.42
N ARG A 207 19.25 9.45 6.72
CA ARG A 207 19.24 9.50 5.24
C ARG A 207 20.34 10.41 4.72
N ALA A 208 20.51 11.60 5.30
CA ALA A 208 21.58 12.53 4.94
C ALA A 208 22.96 11.91 5.12
N HIS A 209 23.23 11.28 6.27
CA HIS A 209 24.49 10.57 6.51
C HIS A 209 24.72 9.42 5.53
N THR A 210 23.67 8.68 5.16
CA THR A 210 23.77 7.59 4.18
C THR A 210 24.10 8.12 2.78
N LEU A 211 23.50 9.24 2.39
CA LEU A 211 23.74 9.91 1.11
C LEU A 211 25.17 10.46 1.03
N GLU A 212 25.66 11.12 2.09
CA GLU A 212 27.03 11.63 2.16
C GLU A 212 28.05 10.49 2.03
N ARG A 213 27.85 9.40 2.78
CA ARG A 213 28.75 8.23 2.71
C ARG A 213 28.76 7.57 1.32
N ALA A 214 27.60 7.48 0.66
CA ALA A 214 27.53 6.97 -0.71
C ALA A 214 28.26 7.88 -1.71
N GLN A 215 28.17 9.21 -1.54
CA GLN A 215 28.89 10.18 -2.38
C GLN A 215 30.41 10.10 -2.18
N GLU A 216 30.88 9.89 -0.96
CA GLU A 216 32.30 9.68 -0.67
C GLU A 216 32.82 8.39 -1.31
N GLU A 217 32.07 7.28 -1.21
CA GLU A 217 32.41 6.01 -1.85
C GLU A 217 32.47 6.16 -3.38
N GLU A 218 31.53 6.88 -3.99
CA GLU A 218 31.53 7.15 -5.43
C GLU A 218 32.74 8.00 -5.86
N ARG A 219 33.08 9.04 -5.10
CA ARG A 219 34.28 9.87 -5.34
C ARG A 219 35.56 9.05 -5.25
N ALA A 220 35.72 8.25 -4.20
CA ALA A 220 36.88 7.38 -4.03
C ALA A 220 37.01 6.36 -5.17
N GLN A 221 35.90 5.77 -5.62
CA GLN A 221 35.89 4.87 -6.78
C GLN A 221 36.26 5.61 -8.08
N ALA A 222 35.79 6.83 -8.28
CA ALA A 222 36.13 7.64 -9.45
C ALA A 222 37.64 7.96 -9.49
N GLU A 223 38.25 8.29 -8.34
CA GLU A 223 39.69 8.52 -8.22
C GLU A 223 40.51 7.25 -8.48
N LEU A 224 40.09 6.09 -7.98
CA LEU A 224 40.73 4.81 -8.29
C LEU A 224 40.66 4.47 -9.79
N ARG A 225 39.52 4.77 -10.44
CA ARG A 225 39.35 4.56 -11.88
C ARG A 225 40.24 5.48 -12.71
N SER A 226 40.40 6.75 -12.32
CA SER A 226 41.31 7.66 -13.04
C SER A 226 42.77 7.21 -12.91
N GLN A 227 43.20 6.81 -11.71
CA GLN A 227 44.56 6.30 -11.47
C GLN A 227 44.85 5.01 -12.23
N ALA A 228 43.86 4.12 -12.39
CA ALA A 228 44.01 2.90 -13.18
C ALA A 228 44.19 3.17 -14.68
N ASN A 229 43.56 4.23 -15.19
CA ASN A 229 43.61 4.61 -16.61
C ASN A 229 44.89 5.40 -16.98
N GLU A 230 45.56 6.00 -15.99
CA GLU A 230 46.84 6.70 -16.16
C GLU A 230 48.07 5.78 -16.00
N ARG A 231 47.90 4.50 -15.66
CA ARG A 231 49.02 3.55 -15.63
C ARG A 231 49.51 3.30 -17.06
N PRO A 232 50.76 3.66 -17.41
CA PRO A 232 51.25 3.46 -18.77
C PRO A 232 51.19 1.96 -19.12
N GLN A 233 50.67 1.64 -20.31
CA GLN A 233 50.88 0.33 -20.90
C GLN A 233 52.39 0.10 -20.94
N ALA A 234 52.90 -0.75 -20.05
CA ALA A 234 54.24 -1.28 -20.21
C ALA A 234 54.25 -1.92 -21.59
N THR A 235 54.99 -1.31 -22.51
CA THR A 235 55.24 -1.81 -23.85
C THR A 235 55.83 -3.21 -23.71
N GLU A 236 55.01 -4.22 -23.96
CA GLU A 236 55.43 -5.58 -24.25
C GLU A 236 56.07 -5.55 -25.64
N SER A 237 57.28 -4.98 -25.73
CA SER A 237 58.11 -5.07 -26.92
C SER A 237 58.98 -6.31 -26.80
N GLU A 238 58.60 -7.34 -27.56
CA GLU A 238 59.48 -8.31 -28.23
C GLU A 238 60.60 -8.95 -27.38
N GLU A 239 60.30 -10.07 -26.72
CA GLU A 239 61.26 -11.19 -26.67
C GLU A 239 61.12 -12.01 -27.96
N LEU A 240 61.78 -11.53 -29.02
CA LEU A 240 62.23 -12.37 -30.12
C LEU A 240 63.74 -12.17 -30.21
N PHE A 241 64.52 -13.12 -29.67
CA PHE A 241 65.85 -13.61 -30.11
C PHE A 241 66.59 -14.30 -28.97
#